data_AF-A0A9E6APM8-F1
#
_entry.id   AF-A0A9E6APM8-F1
#
_cell.length_a   1.000
_cell.length_b   1.000
_cell.length_c   1.000
_cell.angle_alpha   90.00
_cell.angle_beta   90.00
_cell.angle_gamma   90.00
#
_symmetry.space_group_name_H-M   'P 1'
#
loop_
_entity.id
_entity.type
_entity.pdbx_description
1 polymer ?
#
loop_
_entity_poly.entity_id
_entity_poly.type
_entity_poly.pdbx_seq_one_letter_code
_entity_poly.pdbx_strand_id
1 'polypeptide(L)'
;MRNSALPYVLLISLMWGSGYVFLKSLDAELAPFWLTTLRLGLCVPVLIVVWVAFTNEKLSDLRWRDAFVIATTNGWLPNVLAAMAVERLPAAEAGMLHALTPVFTGVFAALFLVDERLTKGILAGLAIGFLGVALIAFSGEVGSGDMLGRAVM
;
A
#
# COMPACT_ATOMS: atom_id res chain seq x y z
N MET A 1 -14.63 -14.12 17.09
CA MET A 1 -14.42 -13.94 15.63
C MET A 1 -12.97 -13.56 15.27
N ARG A 2 -11.94 -14.00 16.03
CA ARG A 2 -10.58 -13.39 16.00
C ARG A 2 -9.49 -14.20 15.26
N ASN A 3 -9.69 -15.49 14.98
CA ASN A 3 -8.65 -16.36 14.36
C ASN A 3 -8.81 -16.60 12.85
N SER A 4 -9.95 -16.30 12.24
CA SER A 4 -10.16 -16.52 10.80
C SER A 4 -9.56 -15.43 9.92
N ALA A 5 -9.21 -14.26 10.48
CA ALA A 5 -8.64 -13.14 9.73
C ALA A 5 -7.13 -13.26 9.44
N LEU A 6 -6.40 -13.96 10.32
CA LEU A 6 -4.94 -14.17 10.21
C LEU A 6 -4.49 -14.69 8.84
N PRO A 7 -5.08 -15.74 8.25
CA PRO A 7 -4.65 -16.22 6.93
C PRO A 7 -4.84 -15.17 5.83
N TYR A 8 -5.90 -14.37 5.88
CA TYR A 8 -6.12 -13.29 4.90
C TYR A 8 -5.11 -12.16 5.06
N VAL A 9 -4.77 -11.78 6.30
CA VAL A 9 -3.75 -10.76 6.58
C VAL A 9 -2.37 -11.22 6.12
N LEU A 10 -2.01 -12.49 6.33
CA LEU A 10 -0.75 -13.03 5.82
C LEU A 10 -0.72 -13.06 4.29
N LEU A 11 -1.81 -13.52 3.66
CA LEU A 11 -1.92 -13.57 2.20
C LEU A 11 -1.82 -12.17 1.60
N ILE A 12 -2.56 -11.19 2.12
CA ILE A 12 -2.53 -9.82 1.60
C ILE A 12 -1.15 -9.20 1.82
N SER A 13 -0.50 -9.47 2.96
CA SER A 13 0.86 -8.98 3.24
C SER A 13 1.87 -9.57 2.26
N LEU A 14 1.77 -10.86 1.93
CA LEU A 14 2.61 -11.50 0.93
C LEU A 14 2.37 -10.95 -0.48
N MET A 15 1.10 -10.75 -0.86
CA MET A 15 0.73 -10.19 -2.16
C MET A 15 1.24 -8.75 -2.33
N TRP A 16 1.10 -7.93 -1.29
CA TRP A 16 1.59 -6.55 -1.33
C TRP A 16 3.12 -6.47 -1.28
N GLY A 17 3.78 -7.25 -0.42
CA GLY A 17 5.24 -7.27 -0.32
C GLY A 17 5.93 -7.76 -1.60
N SER A 18 5.44 -8.87 -2.19
CA SER A 18 5.96 -9.37 -3.47
C SER A 18 5.67 -8.43 -4.64
N GLY A 19 4.55 -7.71 -4.60
CA GLY A 19 4.19 -6.72 -5.62
C GLY A 19 5.28 -5.68 -5.86
N TYR A 20 5.92 -5.16 -4.80
CA TYR A 20 7.01 -4.18 -4.90
C TYR A 20 8.27 -4.73 -5.58
N VAL A 21 8.58 -6.01 -5.35
CA VAL A 21 9.70 -6.69 -6.01
C VAL A 21 9.44 -6.78 -7.51
N PHE A 22 8.25 -7.24 -7.91
CA PHE A 22 7.86 -7.32 -9.31
C PHE A 22 7.78 -5.94 -9.99
N LEU A 23 7.27 -4.93 -9.30
CA LEU A 23 7.25 -3.55 -9.79
C LEU A 23 8.66 -3.05 -10.08
N LYS A 24 9.64 -3.36 -9.22
CA LYS A 24 11.04 -2.97 -9.47
C LYS A 24 11.67 -3.74 -10.63
N SER A 25 11.29 -5.00 -10.85
CA SER A 25 11.76 -5.77 -12.00
C SER A 25 11.22 -5.24 -13.34
N LEU A 26 9.98 -4.72 -13.36
CA LEU A 26 9.32 -4.18 -14.56
C LEU A 26 9.67 -2.71 -14.85
N ASP A 27 10.33 -2.05 -13.91
CA ASP A 27 10.75 -0.63 -13.96
C ASP A 27 11.57 -0.30 -15.23
N ALA A 28 12.37 -1.25 -15.72
CA ALA A 28 13.21 -1.05 -16.88
C ALA A 28 12.44 -1.05 -18.23
N GLU A 29 11.19 -1.54 -18.25
CA GLU A 29 10.46 -1.82 -19.50
C GLU A 29 9.29 -0.85 -19.75
N LEU A 30 8.64 -0.35 -18.70
CA LEU A 30 7.45 0.48 -18.82
C LEU A 30 7.45 1.63 -17.80
N ALA A 31 7.09 2.83 -18.28
CA ALA A 31 6.89 3.96 -17.39
C ALA A 31 5.82 3.65 -16.30
N PRO A 32 6.02 4.06 -15.03
CA PRO A 32 5.15 3.79 -13.89
C PRO A 32 3.67 4.07 -14.15
N PHE A 33 3.41 5.16 -14.87
CA PHE A 33 2.08 5.58 -15.27
C PHE A 33 1.39 4.52 -16.13
N TRP A 34 2.05 4.03 -17.17
CA TRP A 34 1.49 3.04 -18.09
C TRP A 34 1.36 1.67 -17.44
N LEU A 35 2.37 1.26 -16.67
CA LEU A 35 2.34 0.01 -15.91
C LEU A 35 1.11 -0.06 -15.00
N THR A 36 0.86 0.99 -14.23
CA THR A 36 -0.26 1.04 -13.28
C THR A 36 -1.60 1.19 -14.00
N THR A 37 -1.67 2.02 -15.05
CA THR A 37 -2.89 2.26 -15.80
C THR A 37 -3.34 1.01 -16.55
N LEU A 38 -2.43 0.28 -17.20
CA LEU A 38 -2.75 -0.98 -17.86
C LEU A 38 -3.20 -2.04 -16.85
N ARG A 39 -2.49 -2.15 -15.72
CA ARG A 39 -2.86 -3.06 -14.63
C ARG A 39 -4.30 -2.82 -14.16
N LEU A 40 -4.67 -1.56 -13.86
CA LEU A 40 -6.02 -1.24 -13.41
C LEU A 40 -7.06 -1.33 -14.53
N GLY A 41 -6.70 -0.95 -15.76
CA GLY A 41 -7.54 -1.10 -16.94
C GLY A 41 -7.95 -2.56 -17.20
N LEU A 42 -7.09 -3.53 -16.85
CA LEU A 42 -7.39 -4.95 -16.92
C LEU A 42 -8.13 -5.47 -15.69
N CYS A 43 -7.72 -5.04 -14.48
CA CYS A 43 -8.32 -5.53 -13.24
C CYS A 43 -9.77 -5.04 -13.03
N VAL A 44 -10.08 -3.78 -13.36
CA VAL A 44 -11.40 -3.18 -13.07
C VAL A 44 -12.54 -3.91 -13.80
N PRO A 45 -12.47 -4.19 -15.13
CA PRO A 45 -13.52 -4.94 -15.80
C PRO A 45 -13.71 -6.35 -15.24
N VAL A 46 -12.61 -7.06 -14.94
CA VAL A 46 -12.68 -8.40 -14.34
C VAL A 46 -13.35 -8.34 -12.98
N LEU A 47 -12.99 -7.37 -12.14
CA LEU A 47 -13.61 -7.17 -10.83
C LEU A 47 -15.09 -6.83 -10.93
N ILE A 48 -15.49 -6.00 -11.89
CA ILE A 48 -16.91 -5.69 -12.14
C ILE A 48 -17.68 -6.94 -12.54
N VAL A 49 -17.14 -7.76 -13.45
CA VAL A 49 -17.79 -9.00 -13.89
C VAL A 49 -17.94 -9.98 -12.72
N VAL A 50 -16.88 -10.16 -11.93
CA VAL A 50 -16.93 -11.00 -10.72
C VAL A 50 -17.95 -10.45 -9.73
N TRP A 51 -17.92 -9.15 -9.43
CA TRP A 51 -18.84 -8.53 -8.48
C TRP A 51 -20.31 -8.72 -8.89
N VAL A 52 -20.66 -8.44 -10.14
CA VAL A 52 -22.02 -8.64 -10.67
C VAL A 52 -22.42 -10.12 -10.61
N ALA A 53 -21.51 -11.04 -10.95
CA ALA A 53 -21.79 -12.48 -10.92
C ALA A 53 -22.05 -13.03 -9.51
N PHE A 54 -21.40 -12.48 -8.48
CA PHE A 54 -21.53 -12.98 -7.10
C PHE A 54 -22.57 -12.24 -6.24
N THR A 55 -22.84 -10.96 -6.53
CA THR A 55 -23.77 -10.15 -5.73
C THR A 55 -25.15 -10.01 -6.38
N ASN A 56 -25.25 -10.29 -7.68
CA ASN A 56 -26.46 -10.08 -8.48
C ASN A 56 -26.98 -8.62 -8.45
N GLU A 57 -26.14 -7.67 -8.01
CA GLU A 57 -26.45 -6.25 -7.99
C GLU A 57 -26.36 -5.64 -9.40
N LYS A 58 -27.21 -4.64 -9.65
CA LYS A 58 -27.22 -3.94 -10.93
C LYS A 58 -26.24 -2.78 -10.91
N LEU A 59 -25.46 -2.66 -11.97
CA LEU A 59 -24.57 -1.52 -12.21
C LEU A 59 -25.29 -0.16 -12.28
N SER A 60 -26.62 -0.17 -12.48
CA SER A 60 -27.45 1.05 -12.48
C SER A 60 -27.47 1.77 -11.15
N ASP A 61 -27.28 1.05 -10.05
CA ASP A 61 -27.41 1.59 -8.70
C ASP A 61 -26.07 2.17 -8.20
N LEU A 62 -25.01 2.00 -9.00
CA LEU A 62 -23.68 2.47 -8.69
C LEU A 62 -23.60 4.00 -8.86
N ARG A 63 -23.17 4.69 -7.80
CA ARG A 63 -22.81 6.11 -7.87
C ARG A 63 -21.46 6.26 -8.56
N TRP A 64 -21.46 6.25 -9.89
CA TRP A 64 -20.26 6.28 -10.74
C TRP A 64 -19.28 7.39 -10.39
N ARG A 65 -19.77 8.57 -10.00
CA ARG A 65 -18.91 9.68 -9.56
C ARG A 65 -18.13 9.34 -8.29
N ASP A 66 -18.80 8.83 -7.27
CA ASP A 66 -18.18 8.45 -6.00
C ASP A 66 -17.23 7.27 -6.21
N ALA A 67 -17.65 6.27 -6.99
CA ALA A 67 -16.82 5.12 -7.35
C ALA A 67 -15.55 5.55 -8.08
N PHE A 68 -15.66 6.48 -9.03
CA PHE A 68 -14.51 7.02 -9.76
C PHE A 68 -13.56 7.80 -8.85
N VAL A 69 -14.10 8.66 -7.97
CA VAL A 69 -13.29 9.40 -6.99
C VAL A 69 -12.53 8.44 -6.10
N ILE A 70 -13.22 7.46 -5.48
CA ILE A 70 -12.60 6.49 -4.58
C ILE A 70 -11.57 5.63 -5.33
N ALA A 71 -11.91 5.11 -6.51
CA ALA A 71 -11.00 4.29 -7.31
C ALA A 71 -9.74 5.06 -7.72
N THR A 72 -9.88 6.35 -8.01
CA THR A 72 -8.75 7.21 -8.38
C THR A 72 -7.89 7.54 -7.16
N THR A 73 -8.49 8.01 -6.05
CA THR A 73 -7.74 8.49 -4.88
C THR A 73 -7.18 7.36 -4.02
N ASN A 74 -7.84 6.21 -3.97
CA ASN A 74 -7.38 5.05 -3.20
C ASN A 74 -6.63 4.02 -4.05
N GLY A 75 -6.98 3.90 -5.33
CA GLY A 75 -6.39 2.92 -6.24
C GLY A 75 -5.34 3.53 -7.15
N TRP A 76 -5.77 4.17 -8.24
CA TRP A 76 -4.89 4.54 -9.34
C TRP A 76 -3.78 5.51 -8.96
N LEU A 77 -4.14 6.65 -8.37
CA LEU A 77 -3.18 7.70 -8.03
C LEU A 77 -2.08 7.21 -7.06
N PRO A 78 -2.40 6.60 -5.91
CA PRO A 78 -1.36 6.11 -5.00
C PRO A 78 -0.53 4.97 -5.59
N ASN A 79 -1.10 4.12 -6.45
CA ASN A 79 -0.30 3.08 -7.12
C ASN A 79 0.68 3.68 -8.14
N VAL A 80 0.29 4.73 -8.89
CA VAL A 80 1.20 5.44 -9.78
C VAL A 80 2.33 6.09 -8.99
N LEU A 81 2.00 6.78 -7.89
CA LEU A 81 2.99 7.41 -7.01
C LEU A 81 3.94 6.37 -6.40
N ALA A 82 3.44 5.21 -6.00
CA ALA A 82 4.25 4.12 -5.48
C ALA A 82 5.20 3.57 -6.55
N ALA A 83 4.73 3.38 -7.78
CA ALA A 83 5.55 2.95 -8.89
C ALA A 83 6.66 3.97 -9.22
N MET A 84 6.35 5.28 -9.18
CA MET A 84 7.35 6.35 -9.31
C MET A 84 8.34 6.40 -8.14
N ALA A 85 7.93 6.01 -6.93
CA ALA A 85 8.83 5.91 -5.80
C ALA A 85 9.82 4.74 -5.99
N VAL A 86 9.34 3.60 -6.50
CA VAL A 86 10.16 2.41 -6.79
C VAL A 86 11.18 2.67 -7.90
N GLU A 87 10.92 3.56 -8.87
CA GLU A 87 11.95 4.03 -9.83
C GLU A 87 13.20 4.57 -9.11
N ARG A 88 12.98 5.33 -8.03
CA ARG A 88 14.01 6.13 -7.36
C ARG A 88 14.58 5.48 -6.11
N LEU A 89 13.87 4.51 -5.55
CA LEU A 89 14.20 3.85 -4.28
C LEU A 89 14.34 2.34 -4.48
N PRO A 90 15.24 1.67 -3.74
CA PRO A 90 15.24 0.22 -3.60
C PRO A 90 13.86 -0.30 -3.15
N ALA A 91 13.48 -1.49 -3.63
CA ALA A 91 12.17 -2.09 -3.31
C ALA A 91 11.96 -2.27 -1.80
N ALA A 92 13.03 -2.54 -1.04
CA ALA A 92 12.97 -2.64 0.42
C ALA A 92 12.59 -1.30 1.07
N GLU A 93 13.18 -0.19 0.62
CA GLU A 93 12.89 1.16 1.12
C GLU A 93 11.47 1.60 0.75
N ALA A 94 11.05 1.36 -0.50
CA ALA A 94 9.69 1.65 -0.93
C ALA A 94 8.64 0.83 -0.13
N GLY A 95 8.91 -0.45 0.13
CA GLY A 95 8.07 -1.31 0.95
C GLY A 95 7.98 -0.83 2.41
N MET A 96 9.09 -0.36 2.99
CA MET A 96 9.13 0.23 4.33
C MET A 96 8.28 1.50 4.43
N LEU A 97 8.39 2.40 3.45
CA LEU A 97 7.55 3.59 3.39
C LEU A 97 6.06 3.22 3.29
N HIS A 98 5.72 2.18 2.52
CA HIS A 98 4.35 1.69 2.46
C HIS A 98 3.87 1.12 3.79
N ALA A 99 4.73 0.48 4.58
CA ALA A 99 4.36 -0.04 5.91
C ALA A 99 3.93 1.08 6.90
N LEU A 100 4.21 2.34 6.58
CA LEU A 100 3.69 3.50 7.33
C LEU A 100 2.25 3.89 6.95
N THR A 101 1.67 3.33 5.88
CA THR A 101 0.27 3.58 5.50
C THR A 101 -0.71 3.46 6.68
N PRO A 102 -0.72 2.41 7.51
CA PRO A 102 -1.60 2.34 8.69
C PRO A 102 -1.37 3.46 9.72
N VAL A 103 -0.14 4.00 9.82
CA VAL A 103 0.18 5.18 10.64
C VAL A 103 -0.58 6.39 10.14
N PHE A 104 -0.42 6.71 8.85
CA PHE A 104 -1.12 7.82 8.22
C PHE A 104 -2.63 7.62 8.22
N THR A 105 -3.11 6.40 7.95
CA THR A 105 -4.54 6.07 8.03
C THR A 105 -5.11 6.35 9.42
N GLY A 106 -4.42 5.94 10.49
CA GLY A 106 -4.86 6.23 11.86
C GLY A 106 -4.87 7.72 12.18
N VAL A 107 -3.85 8.47 11.74
CA VAL A 107 -3.79 9.93 11.91
C VAL A 107 -4.92 10.62 11.14
N PHE A 108 -5.12 10.30 9.87
CA PHE A 108 -6.19 10.89 9.06
C PHE A 108 -7.58 10.49 9.56
N ALA A 109 -7.76 9.25 10.02
CA ALA A 109 -9.00 8.83 10.64
C ALA A 109 -9.33 9.69 11.87
N ALA A 110 -8.35 9.94 12.74
CA ALA A 110 -8.53 10.82 13.90
C ALA A 110 -8.88 12.28 13.55
N LEU A 111 -8.37 12.77 12.41
CA LEU A 111 -8.58 14.15 11.98
C LEU A 111 -9.92 14.34 11.24
N PHE A 112 -10.34 13.35 10.45
CA PHE A 112 -11.48 13.47 9.54
C PHE A 112 -12.71 12.66 9.96
N LEU A 113 -12.58 11.61 10.78
CA LEU A 113 -13.70 10.82 11.28
C LEU A 113 -14.03 11.22 12.72
N VAL A 114 -15.20 11.84 12.90
CA VAL A 114 -15.68 12.36 14.19
C VAL A 114 -15.88 11.26 15.24
N ASP A 115 -16.17 10.03 14.80
CA ASP A 115 -16.47 8.89 15.67
C ASP A 115 -15.26 7.99 15.96
N GLU A 116 -14.14 8.14 15.24
CA GLU A 116 -12.92 7.35 15.49
C GLU A 116 -11.99 8.07 16.49
N ARG A 117 -12.15 7.75 17.78
CA ARG A 117 -11.21 8.20 18.80
C ARG A 117 -9.94 7.36 18.77
N LEU A 118 -8.78 8.00 18.65
CA LEU A 118 -7.47 7.36 18.85
C LEU A 118 -7.38 6.75 20.25
N THR A 119 -7.66 5.46 20.35
CA THR A 119 -7.51 4.74 21.61
C THR A 119 -6.02 4.51 21.92
N LYS A 120 -5.69 4.34 23.20
CA LYS A 120 -4.33 4.00 23.64
C LYS A 120 -3.79 2.74 22.95
N GLY A 121 -4.67 1.79 22.60
CA GLY A 121 -4.31 0.58 21.86
C GLY A 121 -3.90 0.85 20.42
N ILE A 122 -4.60 1.76 19.71
CA ILE A 122 -4.23 2.17 18.35
C ILE A 122 -2.88 2.88 18.37
N LEU A 123 -2.66 3.79 19.32
CA LEU A 123 -1.38 4.49 19.47
C LEU A 123 -0.22 3.54 19.76
N ALA A 124 -0.43 2.53 20.63
CA ALA A 124 0.58 1.51 20.90
C ALA A 124 0.88 0.66 19.65
N GLY A 125 -0.14 0.24 18.91
CA GLY A 125 0.03 -0.48 17.64
C GLY A 125 0.78 0.34 16.60
N LEU A 126 0.49 1.64 16.51
CA LEU A 126 1.19 2.60 15.65
C LEU A 126 2.67 2.70 16.00
N ALA A 127 2.98 2.84 17.29
CA ALA A 127 4.34 2.91 17.78
C ALA A 127 5.12 1.62 17.50
N ILE A 128 4.50 0.45 17.72
CA ILE A 128 5.10 -0.85 17.42
C ILE A 128 5.36 -1.01 15.92
N GLY A 129 4.39 -0.65 15.07
CA GLY A 129 4.55 -0.69 13.62
C GLY A 129 5.67 0.22 13.13
N PHE A 130 5.72 1.46 13.64
CA PHE A 130 6.79 2.40 13.33
C PHE A 130 8.17 1.89 13.78
N LEU A 131 8.27 1.30 14.97
CA LEU A 131 9.52 0.69 15.46
C LEU A 131 9.95 -0.49 14.60
N GLY A 132 9.01 -1.31 14.12
CA GLY A 132 9.29 -2.41 13.20
C GLY A 132 9.88 -1.91 11.88
N VAL A 133 9.31 -0.84 11.31
CA VAL A 133 9.84 -0.21 10.09
C VAL A 133 11.22 0.39 10.33
N ALA A 134 11.42 1.10 11.44
CA ALA A 134 12.71 1.66 11.82
C ALA A 134 13.79 0.57 11.96
N LEU A 135 13.46 -0.55 12.61
CA LEU A 135 14.37 -1.68 12.76
C LEU A 135 14.80 -2.26 11.40
N ILE A 136 13.86 -2.43 10.46
CA ILE A 136 14.18 -2.93 9.11
C ILE A 136 15.10 -1.93 8.39
N ALA A 137 14.82 -0.62 8.49
CA ALA A 137 15.63 0.43 7.86
C ALA A 137 17.07 0.40 8.37
N PHE A 138 17.26 0.38 9.68
CA PHE A 138 18.60 0.33 10.28
C PHE A 138 19.30 -1.01 10.06
N SER A 139 18.56 -2.13 9.98
CA SER A 139 19.17 -3.44 9.73
C SER A 139 19.72 -3.61 8.30
N GLY A 140 19.08 -2.96 7.32
CA GLY A 140 19.58 -2.91 5.94
C GLY A 140 20.88 -2.13 5.80
N GLU A 141 21.03 -1.04 6.57
CA GLU A 141 22.25 -0.23 6.60
C GLU A 141 23.41 -0.91 7.36
N VAL A 142 23.11 -1.73 8.39
CA VAL A 142 24.13 -2.53 9.09
C VAL A 142 24.69 -3.64 8.18
N GLY A 143 23.93 -4.10 7.18
CA GLY A 143 24.38 -5.07 6.18
C GLY A 143 25.19 -4.49 5.03
N SER A 144 25.10 -3.19 4.73
CA SER A 144 25.79 -2.56 3.58
C SER A 144 27.18 -1.99 3.91
N GLY A 145 27.59 -1.96 5.19
CA GLY A 145 28.88 -1.37 5.59
C GLY A 145 29.00 0.14 5.33
N ASP A 146 27.92 0.81 4.92
CA ASP A 146 27.93 2.18 4.41
C ASP A 146 27.69 3.25 5.51
N MET A 147 27.41 2.82 6.75
CA MET A 147 27.21 3.74 7.89
C MET A 147 28.48 4.54 8.25
N LEU A 148 29.67 4.01 7.99
CA LEU A 148 30.95 4.72 8.25
C LEU A 148 31.36 5.66 7.11
N GLY A 149 30.87 5.43 5.88
CA GLY A 149 31.23 6.24 4.72
C GLY A 149 30.53 7.59 4.65
N ARG A 150 29.32 7.70 5.21
CA ARG A 150 28.46 8.89 5.10
C ARG A 150 28.46 9.80 6.33
N ALA A 151 29.04 9.35 7.45
CA ALA A 151 29.20 10.17 8.65
C ALA A 151 30.51 10.99 8.65
N VAL A 152 31.40 10.75 7.70
CA VAL A 152 32.75 11.36 7.61
C VAL A 152 32.91 12.23 6.34
N MET A 153 31.87 12.38 5.53
CA MET A 153 31.83 13.28 4.36
C MET A 153 30.78 14.37 4.56
#